data_AF-A0A8T6UVE3-F1
#
_entry.id   AF-A0A8T6UVE3-F1
#
_cell.length_a   1.000
_cell.length_b   1.000
_cell.length_c   1.000
_cell.angle_alpha   90.00
_cell.angle_beta   90.00
_cell.angle_gamma   90.00
#
_symmetry.space_group_name_H-M   'P 1'
#
loop_
_entity.id
_entity.type
_entity.pdbx_description
1 polymer ?
#
loop_
_entity_poly.entity_id
_entity_poly.type
_entity_poly.pdbx_seq_one_letter_code
_entity_poly.pdbx_strand_id
1 'polypeptide(L)'
;IIVEAVSNQLSKGTHYGFAHESEVELAEKVVKLVPSAEMIRYTNSGTEANMYAVRLARSYTGREKIIKMEGGWHGGYDALHKSVHAPFNIPESAGLDPHALKNTLT
;
A
#
# COMPACT_ATOMS: atom_id res chain seq x y z
N ILE A 1 -4.93 -24.33 12.14
CA ILE A 1 -4.23 -23.09 12.53
C ILE A 1 -4.92 -21.82 12.00
N ILE A 2 -4.86 -21.46 10.70
CA ILE A 2 -5.45 -20.16 10.24
C ILE A 2 -6.96 -20.07 10.46
N VAL A 3 -7.73 -21.06 9.98
CA VAL A 3 -9.20 -21.08 10.12
C VAL A 3 -9.61 -21.02 11.59
N GLU A 4 -8.93 -21.77 12.44
CA GLU A 4 -9.17 -21.80 13.88
C GLU A 4 -8.90 -20.44 14.55
N ALA A 5 -7.77 -19.79 14.23
CA ALA A 5 -7.45 -18.47 14.75
C ALA A 5 -8.50 -17.42 14.35
N VAL A 6 -8.96 -17.46 13.10
CA VAL A 6 -10.04 -16.59 12.61
C VAL A 6 -11.35 -16.88 13.35
N SER A 7 -11.77 -18.14 13.43
CA SER A 7 -12.99 -18.53 14.14
C SER A 7 -13.00 -18.12 15.61
N ASN A 8 -11.85 -18.25 16.29
CA ASN A 8 -11.68 -17.81 17.69
C ASN A 8 -11.74 -16.28 17.84
N GLN A 9 -11.31 -15.51 16.85
CA GLN A 9 -11.44 -14.06 16.87
C GLN A 9 -12.89 -13.63 16.57
N LEU A 10 -13.58 -14.32 15.66
CA LEU A 10 -14.98 -14.02 15.31
C LEU A 10 -15.91 -14.06 16.53
N SER A 11 -15.72 -15.01 17.45
CA SER A 11 -16.51 -15.08 18.69
C SER A 11 -16.24 -13.94 19.69
N LYS A 12 -15.12 -13.23 19.53
CA LYS A 12 -14.72 -12.07 20.35
C LYS A 12 -15.08 -10.74 19.70
N GLY A 13 -15.49 -10.74 18.42
CA GLY A 13 -15.74 -9.53 17.61
C GLY A 13 -14.57 -9.16 16.68
N THR A 14 -14.86 -8.37 15.66
CA THR A 14 -13.92 -8.07 14.55
C THR A 14 -13.58 -6.59 14.40
N HIS A 15 -14.36 -5.69 15.00
CA HIS A 15 -14.13 -4.25 14.89
C HIS A 15 -14.59 -3.56 16.17
N TYR A 16 -13.64 -3.23 17.04
CA TYR A 16 -13.92 -2.61 18.34
C TYR A 16 -14.02 -1.08 18.27
N GLY A 17 -13.51 -0.45 17.20
CA GLY A 17 -13.43 1.01 17.08
C GLY A 17 -12.35 1.66 17.97
N PHE A 18 -11.53 0.86 18.64
CA PHE A 18 -10.43 1.28 19.50
C PHE A 18 -9.20 0.40 19.29
N ALA A 19 -8.05 0.86 19.76
CA ALA A 19 -6.81 0.08 19.79
C ALA A 19 -6.98 -1.21 20.62
N HIS A 20 -6.24 -2.26 20.27
CA HIS A 20 -6.29 -3.55 20.97
C HIS A 20 -4.94 -4.27 20.98
N GLU A 21 -4.72 -5.20 21.90
CA GLU A 21 -3.42 -5.86 22.07
C GLU A 21 -2.94 -6.60 20.80
N SER A 22 -3.87 -7.24 20.08
CA SER A 22 -3.51 -8.01 18.88
C SER A 22 -2.89 -7.18 17.75
N GLU A 23 -3.22 -5.88 17.62
CA GLU A 23 -2.59 -5.02 16.60
C GLU A 23 -1.15 -4.64 17.00
N VAL A 24 -0.86 -4.52 18.29
CA VAL A 24 0.50 -4.29 18.81
C VAL A 24 1.35 -5.55 18.64
N GLU A 25 0.85 -6.71 19.03
CA GLU A 25 1.56 -7.98 18.86
C GLU A 25 1.90 -8.27 17.39
N LEU A 26 0.98 -7.98 16.48
CA LEU A 26 1.22 -8.12 15.05
C LEU A 26 2.27 -7.12 14.57
N ALA A 27 2.27 -5.89 15.08
CA ALA A 27 3.22 -4.86 14.66
C ALA A 27 4.65 -5.22 15.06
N GLU A 28 4.83 -5.68 16.30
CA GLU A 28 6.12 -6.16 16.81
C GLU A 28 6.65 -7.34 15.97
N LYS A 29 5.79 -8.29 15.60
CA LYS A 29 6.15 -9.41 14.72
C LYS A 29 6.59 -8.93 13.34
N VAL A 30 5.88 -7.97 12.74
CA VAL A 30 6.22 -7.42 11.42
C VAL A 30 7.57 -6.69 11.47
N VAL A 31 7.78 -5.80 12.44
CA VAL A 31 9.05 -5.07 12.64
C VAL A 31 10.23 -6.04 12.83
N LYS A 32 10.02 -7.12 13.60
CA LYS A 32 11.05 -8.16 13.78
C LYS A 32 11.41 -8.88 12.46
N LEU A 33 10.45 -9.05 11.56
CA LEU A 33 10.66 -9.73 10.26
C LEU A 33 11.19 -8.80 9.17
N VAL A 34 10.94 -7.49 9.28
CA VAL A 34 11.38 -6.46 8.32
C VAL A 34 12.28 -5.47 9.07
N PRO A 35 13.57 -5.78 9.25
CA PRO A 35 14.45 -5.03 10.16
C PRO A 35 14.71 -3.58 9.73
N SER A 36 14.41 -3.21 8.48
CA SER A 36 14.47 -1.83 8.00
C SER A 36 13.25 -0.98 8.41
N ALA A 37 12.19 -1.59 8.95
CA ALA A 37 11.00 -0.90 9.40
C ALA A 37 11.05 -0.73 10.93
N GLU A 38 11.14 0.51 11.41
CA GLU A 38 11.09 0.82 12.86
C GLU A 38 9.66 1.04 13.36
N MET A 39 8.77 1.49 12.48
CA MET A 39 7.34 1.72 12.75
C MET A 39 6.52 1.22 11.56
N ILE A 40 5.28 0.82 11.82
CA ILE A 40 4.35 0.39 10.78
C ILE A 40 2.98 1.07 10.92
N ARG A 41 2.22 1.06 9.83
CA ARG A 41 0.80 1.41 9.80
C ARG A 41 0.05 0.41 8.94
N TYR A 42 -1.04 -0.14 9.45
CA TYR A 42 -1.89 -1.07 8.70
C TYR A 42 -2.69 -0.36 7.61
N THR A 43 -2.95 -1.10 6.53
CA THR A 43 -3.86 -0.76 5.45
C THR A 43 -4.71 -1.98 5.12
N ASN A 44 -5.81 -1.78 4.39
CA ASN A 44 -6.71 -2.87 4.01
C ASN A 44 -6.26 -3.59 2.73
N SER A 45 -5.34 -2.99 1.99
CA SER A 45 -4.81 -3.55 0.74
C SER A 45 -3.39 -3.09 0.44
N GLY A 46 -2.74 -3.78 -0.51
CA GLY A 46 -1.46 -3.36 -1.07
C GLY A 46 -1.55 -2.07 -1.89
N THR A 47 -2.69 -1.81 -2.55
CA THR A 47 -2.94 -0.51 -3.24
C THR A 47 -2.87 0.64 -2.25
N GLU A 48 -3.55 0.52 -1.11
CA GLU A 48 -3.51 1.54 -0.06
C GLU A 48 -2.10 1.70 0.53
N ALA A 49 -1.40 0.58 0.78
CA ALA A 49 -0.02 0.62 1.29
C ALA A 49 0.88 1.46 0.38
N ASN A 50 0.88 1.17 -0.93
CA ASN A 50 1.71 1.91 -1.88
C ASN A 50 1.23 3.35 -2.11
N MET A 51 -0.09 3.59 -2.08
CA MET A 51 -0.65 4.94 -2.13
C MET A 51 -0.13 5.79 -0.95
N TYR A 52 -0.21 5.28 0.28
CA TYR A 52 0.29 5.98 1.46
C TYR A 52 1.81 6.12 1.46
N ALA A 53 2.56 5.12 0.97
CA ALA A 53 4.01 5.21 0.82
C ALA A 53 4.42 6.36 -0.12
N VAL A 54 3.77 6.49 -1.29
CA VAL A 54 4.01 7.61 -2.21
C VAL A 54 3.64 8.96 -1.57
N ARG A 55 2.49 9.04 -0.89
CA ARG A 55 2.07 10.27 -0.21
C ARG A 55 3.07 10.67 0.89
N LEU A 56 3.53 9.71 1.68
CA LEU A 56 4.53 9.93 2.72
C LEU A 56 5.86 10.42 2.11
N ALA A 57 6.36 9.76 1.07
CA ALA A 57 7.58 10.16 0.38
C ALA A 57 7.49 11.58 -0.19
N ARG A 58 6.36 11.94 -0.81
CA ARG A 58 6.11 13.30 -1.30
C ARG A 58 6.08 14.33 -0.18
N SER A 59 5.31 14.07 0.89
CA SER A 59 5.21 14.97 2.05
C SER A 59 6.55 15.15 2.76
N TYR A 60 7.35 14.09 2.88
CA TYR A 60 8.65 14.14 3.54
C TYR A 60 9.70 14.87 2.70
N THR A 61 9.73 14.62 1.39
CA THR A 61 10.79 15.17 0.51
C THR A 61 10.42 16.51 -0.14
N GLY A 62 9.14 16.88 -0.17
CA GLY A 62 8.63 18.02 -0.94
C GLY A 62 8.67 17.82 -2.46
N ARG A 63 8.99 16.61 -2.95
CA ARG A 63 9.12 16.32 -4.38
C ARG A 63 7.83 15.73 -4.92
N GLU A 64 7.38 16.20 -6.08
CA GLU A 64 6.14 15.70 -6.71
C GLU A 64 6.35 14.39 -7.48
N LYS A 65 7.51 14.26 -8.12
CA LYS A 65 7.79 13.16 -9.04
C LYS A 65 8.22 11.89 -8.32
N ILE A 66 7.75 10.75 -8.82
CA ILE A 66 8.20 9.41 -8.43
C ILE A 66 8.72 8.66 -9.66
N ILE A 67 9.59 7.68 -9.43
CA ILE A 67 10.07 6.75 -10.46
C ILE A 67 9.52 5.37 -10.13
N LYS A 68 8.95 4.69 -11.11
CA LYS A 68 8.68 3.24 -11.07
C LYS A 68 9.34 2.58 -12.26
N MET A 69 9.52 1.27 -12.20
CA MET A 69 9.95 0.50 -13.37
C MET A 69 8.73 0.13 -14.23
N GLU A 70 8.88 0.17 -15.54
CA GLU A 70 7.92 -0.43 -16.48
C GLU A 70 7.67 -1.90 -16.12
N GLY A 71 6.44 -2.38 -16.25
CA GLY A 71 6.05 -3.73 -15.82
C GLY A 71 5.73 -3.86 -14.32
N GLY A 72 6.10 -2.88 -13.49
CA GLY A 72 5.83 -2.91 -12.05
C GLY A 72 4.36 -2.67 -11.72
N TRP A 73 3.71 -3.63 -11.05
CA TRP A 73 2.36 -3.48 -10.49
C TRP A 73 2.42 -3.07 -9.02
N HIS A 74 1.85 -1.91 -8.69
CA HIS A 74 1.79 -1.40 -7.31
C HIS A 74 0.36 -1.08 -6.85
N GLY A 75 -0.64 -1.63 -7.53
CA GLY A 75 -2.05 -1.46 -7.20
C GLY A 75 -2.76 -0.40 -8.02
N GLY A 76 -4.06 -0.25 -7.72
CA GLY A 76 -5.02 0.55 -8.48
C GLY A 76 -4.93 2.07 -8.34
N TYR A 77 -3.91 2.61 -7.65
CA TYR A 77 -3.77 4.04 -7.41
C TYR A 77 -3.24 4.73 -8.66
N ASP A 78 -3.91 5.78 -9.16
CA ASP A 78 -3.59 6.46 -10.43
C ASP A 78 -2.10 6.74 -10.63
N ALA A 79 -1.44 7.32 -9.62
CA ALA A 79 -0.01 7.65 -9.74
C ALA A 79 0.89 6.42 -9.90
N LEU A 80 0.41 5.22 -9.59
CA LEU A 80 1.16 3.97 -9.69
C LEU A 80 0.64 3.04 -10.78
N HIS A 81 -0.51 3.33 -11.38
CA HIS A 81 -1.17 2.55 -12.43
C HIS A 81 -0.73 3.00 -13.83
N LYS A 82 0.56 3.34 -13.99
CA LYS A 82 1.19 3.74 -15.26
C LYS A 82 2.14 2.66 -15.75
N SER A 83 2.11 2.31 -17.02
CA SER A 83 3.09 1.40 -17.68
C SER A 83 3.29 0.09 -16.90
N VAL A 84 2.18 -0.59 -16.59
CA VAL A 84 2.13 -1.91 -15.95
C VAL A 84 2.20 -3.02 -17.00
N HIS A 85 1.54 -2.85 -18.15
CA HIS A 85 1.52 -3.82 -19.24
C HIS A 85 1.96 -3.19 -20.56
N ALA A 86 2.60 -3.98 -21.41
CA ALA A 86 2.94 -3.54 -22.76
C ALA A 86 1.67 -3.44 -23.63
N PRO A 87 1.58 -2.47 -24.57
CA PRO A 87 2.59 -1.44 -24.85
C PRO A 87 2.57 -0.28 -23.84
N PHE A 88 3.73 0.14 -23.33
CA PHE A 88 3.81 1.10 -22.19
C PHE A 88 3.48 2.56 -22.52
N ASN A 89 3.26 2.87 -23.80
CA ASN A 89 2.92 4.20 -24.29
C ASN A 89 1.40 4.47 -24.37
N ILE A 90 0.56 3.51 -23.96
CA ILE A 90 -0.89 3.70 -23.82
C ILE A 90 -1.30 3.70 -22.34
N PRO A 91 -2.42 4.36 -21.99
CA PRO A 91 -2.97 4.25 -20.65
C PRO A 91 -3.38 2.81 -20.31
N GLU A 92 -3.13 2.37 -19.08
CA GLU A 92 -3.50 1.03 -18.59
C GLU A 92 -5.00 0.81 -18.51
N SER A 93 -5.76 1.86 -18.19
CA SER A 93 -7.21 1.81 -18.12
C SER A 93 -7.83 3.18 -18.40
N ALA A 94 -9.10 3.17 -18.78
CA ALA A 94 -9.88 4.40 -18.91
C ALA A 94 -10.14 5.03 -17.54
N GLY A 95 -10.10 6.36 -17.47
CA GLY A 95 -10.43 7.11 -16.24
C GLY A 95 -9.26 7.48 -15.35
N LEU A 96 -8.02 7.13 -15.72
CA LEU A 96 -6.82 7.62 -15.03
C LEU A 96 -6.65 9.13 -15.21
N ASP A 97 -6.42 9.86 -14.12
CA ASP A 97 -6.14 11.30 -14.17
C ASP A 97 -4.78 11.58 -14.84
N PRO A 98 -4.73 12.27 -16.00
CA PRO A 98 -3.48 12.60 -16.66
C PRO A 98 -2.52 13.43 -15.79
N HIS A 99 -3.04 14.25 -14.88
CA HIS A 99 -2.21 15.03 -13.96
C HIS A 99 -1.51 14.14 -12.93
N ALA A 100 -2.21 13.12 -12.41
CA ALA A 100 -1.62 12.12 -11.52
C ALA A 100 -0.50 11.33 -12.23
N LEU A 101 -0.71 10.95 -13.49
CA LEU A 101 0.26 10.19 -14.29
C LEU A 101 1.51 10.99 -14.70
N LYS A 102 1.37 12.31 -14.89
CA LYS A 102 2.48 13.20 -15.26
C LYS A 102 3.62 13.18 -14.23
N ASN A 103 3.28 12.94 -12.96
CA ASN A 103 4.23 12.91 -11.85
C ASN A 103 4.85 11.52 -11.62
N THR A 104 4.60 10.56 -12.51
CA THR A 104 5.19 9.23 -12.45
C THR A 104 6.05 8.99 -13.67
N LEU A 105 7.34 8.86 -13.43
CA LEU A 105 8.33 8.52 -14.44
C LEU A 105 8.48 7.00 -14.47
N THR A 106 8.61 6.47 -15.68
CA THR A 106 8.74 5.05 -16.01
C THR A 106 9.88 4.91 -16.99
#